data_AF-A0A2J9VJ09-F1
#
_entry.id   AF-A0A2J9VJ09-F1
#
_cell.length_a   1.000
_cell.length_b   1.000
_cell.length_c   1.000
_cell.angle_alpha   90.00
_cell.angle_beta   90.00
_cell.angle_gamma   90.00
#
_symmetry.space_group_name_H-M   'P 1'
#
loop_
_entity.id
_entity.type
_entity.pdbx_description
1 polymer ?
#
loop_
_entity_poly.entity_id
_entity_poly.type
_entity_poly.pdbx_seq_one_letter_code
_entity_poly.pdbx_strand_id
1 'polypeptide(L)'
;MSLKPIDKLYKDLNKQSRRKGKSVGFEIDFEAEAISSHIDVFVNVVGIHRIKNNNGMYESIDVNNAVCKAIPKVEQEIKKLVDKYPRYHWKYLIARLPKSVLQGNLETTYTFGAHLLESCTSFSTQDIDENELYKDGNYVIISPTAEVQKDFACLLGYACALRQLYVILRTSSKGVDYQLTVESPFPKRIEVDSIIKAIELYDKRNEVGFNSYAPTKSGFSLEQFKFKHKSDIVIASSINSSPYQDYIPKSLKKPKNKKYTMINYSIYPFDLSTIYENFAKEKVDFPWPDEVLEIIVIIKFSSWCLKKGWVFAPDVCENGYYLLIKDFVINALGQVAFELNQEFSERFGVEVTISGQDLVKKYMKPVRNEMYPGNAALFFDAGKMIGVDMVSVLPVLLSVMEYTSKQGNVANYRGNFFEVQTQNMIDNSMFKPDENIHLFIGKHLKISQKTITDFDAILVKDNVLVAVSCKSMLQGDAYDKGDYKSIRNAKTSLEKYVKEWREKVSIINSNKVGDNYDFSGFDEIIGIVLTPNVFYVDVDYHSETKLTGLFESMSTTELASWLNEI
;
A
#
# COMPACT_ATOMS: atom_id res chain seq x y z
N MET A 1 -27.39 9.53 -17.73
CA MET A 1 -28.02 8.98 -16.51
C MET A 1 -29.32 9.73 -16.16
N SER A 2 -30.49 9.08 -16.25
CA SER A 2 -31.76 9.55 -15.64
C SER A 2 -32.11 8.61 -14.48
N LEU A 3 -31.87 9.04 -13.24
CA LEU A 3 -31.84 8.18 -12.03
C LEU A 3 -33.00 8.49 -11.05
N LYS A 4 -34.17 8.91 -11.53
CA LYS A 4 -35.32 9.23 -10.66
C LYS A 4 -35.70 8.15 -9.62
N PRO A 5 -35.57 6.84 -9.89
CA PRO A 5 -35.81 5.80 -8.87
C PRO A 5 -34.79 5.82 -7.72
N ILE A 6 -33.55 6.22 -8.01
CA ILE A 6 -32.44 6.21 -7.04
C ILE A 6 -32.54 7.37 -6.06
N ASP A 7 -33.03 8.55 -6.46
CA ASP A 7 -33.19 9.68 -5.54
C ASP A 7 -34.16 9.39 -4.39
N LYS A 8 -35.20 8.58 -4.65
CA LYS A 8 -36.12 8.09 -3.63
C LYS A 8 -35.39 7.14 -2.68
N LEU A 9 -34.65 6.17 -3.23
CA LEU A 9 -33.82 5.24 -2.47
C LEU A 9 -32.79 5.98 -1.60
N TYR A 10 -32.18 7.05 -2.14
CA TYR A 10 -31.21 7.89 -1.46
C TYR A 10 -31.81 8.66 -0.28
N LYS A 11 -33.07 9.12 -0.42
CA LYS A 11 -33.82 9.75 0.68
C LYS A 11 -34.15 8.75 1.79
N ASP A 12 -34.44 7.50 1.43
CA ASP A 12 -34.76 6.44 2.39
C ASP A 12 -33.48 5.91 3.08
N LEU A 13 -32.36 5.77 2.35
CA LEU A 13 -31.03 5.48 2.90
C LEU A 13 -30.57 6.53 3.93
N ASN A 14 -30.80 7.81 3.65
CA ASN A 14 -30.49 8.91 4.58
C ASN A 14 -31.29 8.88 5.89
N LYS A 15 -32.44 8.19 5.91
CA LYS A 15 -33.20 7.98 7.15
C LYS A 15 -32.61 6.85 7.99
N GLN A 16 -32.09 5.80 7.34
CA GLN A 16 -31.49 4.63 7.98
C GLN A 16 -30.07 4.88 8.50
N SER A 17 -29.27 5.72 7.82
CA SER A 17 -27.87 6.01 8.21
C SER A 17 -27.69 6.85 9.48
N ARG A 18 -28.77 7.28 10.14
CA ARG A 18 -28.69 8.05 11.40
C ARG A 18 -28.29 7.16 12.57
N ARG A 19 -27.00 6.78 12.62
CA ARG A 19 -26.39 6.04 13.72
C ARG A 19 -26.54 6.80 15.04
N LYS A 20 -27.21 6.21 16.04
CA LYS A 20 -26.96 6.54 17.45
C LYS A 20 -25.76 5.71 17.90
N GLY A 21 -24.55 6.14 17.54
CA GLY A 21 -23.34 5.56 18.10
C GLY A 21 -23.31 5.88 19.60
N LYS A 22 -23.54 4.88 20.46
CA LYS A 22 -23.03 4.95 21.82
C LYS A 22 -21.52 4.82 21.72
N SER A 23 -20.77 5.60 22.50
CA SER A 23 -19.35 5.31 22.71
C SER A 23 -19.24 3.87 23.19
N VAL A 24 -18.44 3.05 22.51
CA VAL A 24 -18.12 1.71 23.02
C VAL A 24 -17.25 1.96 24.24
N GLY A 25 -17.82 1.80 25.43
CA GLY A 25 -17.02 1.63 26.63
C GLY A 25 -16.41 0.24 26.56
N PHE A 26 -15.09 0.16 26.50
CA PHE A 26 -14.42 -1.12 26.72
C PHE A 26 -14.57 -1.44 28.22
N GLU A 27 -15.13 -2.60 28.53
CA GLU A 27 -15.37 -3.06 29.90
C GLU A 27 -14.14 -3.78 30.48
N ILE A 28 -13.17 -4.10 29.63
CA ILE A 28 -11.94 -4.81 29.98
C ILE A 28 -10.71 -3.92 29.77
N ASP A 29 -9.62 -4.25 30.48
CA ASP A 29 -8.30 -3.72 30.16
C ASP A 29 -7.78 -4.40 28.89
N PHE A 30 -8.13 -3.77 27.79
CA PHE A 30 -7.90 -4.29 26.45
C PHE A 30 -6.42 -4.38 26.09
N GLU A 31 -5.59 -3.46 26.60
CA GLU A 31 -4.15 -3.45 26.37
C GLU A 31 -3.47 -4.59 27.13
N ALA A 32 -3.81 -4.76 28.41
CA ALA A 32 -3.29 -5.86 29.22
C ALA A 32 -3.64 -7.24 28.63
N GLU A 33 -4.89 -7.43 28.19
CA GLU A 33 -5.32 -8.69 27.58
C GLU A 33 -4.60 -8.94 26.24
N ALA A 34 -4.48 -7.92 25.38
CA ALA A 34 -3.75 -8.04 24.11
C ALA A 34 -2.27 -8.38 24.31
N ILE A 35 -1.60 -7.77 25.30
CA ILE A 35 -0.21 -8.09 25.67
C ILE A 35 -0.10 -9.53 26.17
N SER A 36 -1.03 -9.97 27.02
CA SER A 36 -1.07 -11.35 27.52
C SER A 36 -1.20 -12.36 26.38
N SER A 37 -2.16 -12.15 25.47
CA SER A 37 -2.35 -13.01 24.30
C SER A 37 -1.16 -12.98 23.33
N HIS A 38 -0.51 -11.82 23.18
CA HIS A 38 0.70 -11.70 22.38
C HIS A 38 1.84 -12.59 22.91
N ILE A 39 2.07 -12.55 24.22
CA ILE A 39 3.06 -13.40 24.90
C ILE A 39 2.69 -14.88 24.76
N ASP A 40 1.42 -15.21 25.00
CA ASP A 40 0.92 -16.59 24.91
C ASP A 40 1.17 -17.21 23.54
N VAL A 41 0.85 -16.49 22.45
CA VAL A 41 1.12 -16.96 21.08
C VAL A 41 2.60 -17.20 20.84
N PHE A 42 3.47 -16.30 21.30
CA PHE A 42 4.90 -16.44 21.10
C PHE A 42 5.49 -17.67 21.82
N VAL A 43 5.01 -17.93 23.03
CA VAL A 43 5.44 -19.09 23.81
C VAL A 43 4.83 -20.38 23.24
N ASN A 44 3.52 -20.40 23.01
CA ASN A 44 2.82 -21.67 22.76
C ASN A 44 2.72 -22.04 21.29
N VAL A 45 2.64 -21.06 20.37
CA VAL A 45 2.44 -21.29 18.93
C VAL A 45 3.74 -21.13 18.15
N VAL A 46 4.45 -20.02 18.37
CA VAL A 46 5.66 -19.67 17.62
C VAL A 46 6.83 -20.58 18.00
N GLY A 47 7.11 -20.70 19.31
CA GLY A 47 8.08 -21.67 19.82
C GLY A 47 9.54 -21.43 19.39
N ILE A 48 9.91 -20.20 19.03
CA ILE A 48 11.31 -19.86 18.64
C ILE A 48 12.31 -20.18 19.77
N HIS A 49 11.90 -20.06 21.03
CA HIS A 49 12.70 -20.48 22.20
C HIS A 49 13.07 -21.97 22.22
N ARG A 50 12.47 -22.81 21.37
CA ARG A 50 12.76 -24.25 21.28
C ARG A 50 13.84 -24.59 20.24
N ILE A 51 14.32 -23.60 19.48
CA ILE A 51 15.42 -23.81 18.55
C ILE A 51 16.67 -24.10 19.38
N LYS A 52 17.26 -25.28 19.18
CA LYS A 52 18.51 -25.68 19.86
C LYS A 52 19.68 -24.94 19.20
N ASN A 53 20.54 -24.31 19.99
CA ASN A 53 21.82 -23.79 19.52
C ASN A 53 22.92 -24.00 20.57
N ASN A 54 24.16 -23.83 20.12
CA ASN A 54 25.29 -23.69 21.01
C ASN A 54 25.41 -22.20 21.37
N ASN A 55 25.35 -21.89 22.67
CA ASN A 55 25.63 -20.57 23.26
C ASN A 55 24.51 -19.50 23.23
N GLY A 56 23.25 -19.84 22.88
CA GLY A 56 22.13 -18.90 22.97
C GLY A 56 22.07 -17.83 21.85
N MET A 57 22.97 -17.90 20.88
CA MET A 57 22.99 -17.07 19.66
C MET A 57 22.40 -17.80 18.46
N TYR A 58 21.49 -17.14 17.74
CA TYR A 58 20.79 -17.67 16.58
C TYR A 58 21.22 -16.92 15.33
N GLU A 59 21.78 -17.65 14.38
CA GLU A 59 22.10 -17.11 13.07
C GLU A 59 20.81 -16.63 12.38
N SER A 60 20.92 -15.52 11.67
CA SER A 60 19.85 -14.91 10.89
C SER A 60 19.07 -15.92 10.05
N ILE A 61 19.76 -16.85 9.38
CA ILE A 61 19.14 -17.86 8.51
C ILE A 61 18.27 -18.87 9.30
N ASP A 62 18.68 -19.27 10.50
CA ASP A 62 17.93 -20.20 11.34
C ASP A 62 16.66 -19.56 11.89
N VAL A 63 16.77 -18.31 12.32
CA VAL A 63 15.62 -17.51 12.77
C VAL A 63 14.64 -17.30 11.62
N ASN A 64 15.14 -16.97 10.43
CA ASN A 64 14.33 -16.81 9.22
C ASN A 64 13.50 -18.06 8.93
N ASN A 65 14.17 -19.23 8.89
CA ASN A 65 13.55 -20.52 8.66
C ASN A 65 12.50 -20.88 9.73
N ALA A 66 12.78 -20.59 11.00
CA ALA A 66 11.84 -20.83 12.08
C ALA A 66 10.61 -19.93 12.00
N VAL A 67 10.79 -18.65 11.69
CA VAL A 67 9.70 -17.69 11.52
C VAL A 67 8.80 -18.06 10.35
N CYS A 68 9.38 -18.45 9.20
CA CYS A 68 8.63 -18.95 8.06
C CYS A 68 7.73 -20.15 8.41
N LYS A 69 8.16 -21.01 9.34
CA LYS A 69 7.34 -22.13 9.85
C LYS A 69 6.32 -21.73 10.89
N ALA A 70 6.54 -20.64 11.61
CA ALA A 70 5.66 -20.14 12.67
C ALA A 70 4.48 -19.34 12.11
N ILE A 71 4.70 -18.52 11.07
CA ILE A 71 3.67 -17.67 10.46
C ILE A 71 2.39 -18.45 10.13
N PRO A 72 2.42 -19.56 9.37
CA PRO A 72 1.20 -20.30 9.03
C PRO A 72 0.44 -20.85 10.24
N LYS A 73 1.14 -21.16 11.34
CA LYS A 73 0.53 -21.64 12.58
C LYS A 73 -0.25 -20.51 13.26
N VAL A 74 0.35 -19.33 13.36
CA VAL A 74 -0.31 -18.14 13.92
C VAL A 74 -1.50 -17.73 13.04
N GLU A 75 -1.35 -17.73 11.71
CA GLU A 75 -2.47 -17.48 10.80
C GLU A 75 -3.63 -18.48 10.99
N GLN A 76 -3.33 -19.75 11.25
CA GLN A 76 -4.35 -20.76 11.53
C GLN A 76 -5.09 -20.48 12.85
N GLU A 77 -4.38 -20.09 13.91
CA GLU A 77 -5.02 -19.72 15.18
C GLU A 77 -5.85 -18.44 15.05
N ILE A 78 -5.40 -17.46 14.26
CA ILE A 78 -6.19 -16.28 13.90
C ILE A 78 -7.46 -16.70 13.17
N LYS A 79 -7.37 -17.58 12.14
CA LYS A 79 -8.55 -18.06 11.38
C LYS A 79 -9.59 -18.70 12.30
N LYS A 80 -9.17 -19.51 13.28
CA LYS A 80 -10.08 -20.09 14.28
C LYS A 80 -10.74 -19.02 15.16
N LEU A 81 -9.98 -18.02 15.59
CA LEU A 81 -10.48 -16.97 16.48
C LEU A 81 -11.45 -16.03 15.76
N VAL A 82 -11.12 -15.56 14.55
CA VAL A 82 -11.97 -14.64 13.80
C VAL A 82 -13.29 -15.28 13.38
N ASP A 83 -13.30 -16.61 13.21
CA ASP A 83 -14.50 -17.37 12.85
C ASP A 83 -15.45 -17.61 14.03
N LYS A 84 -15.20 -17.01 15.21
CA LYS A 84 -16.18 -16.99 16.31
C LYS A 84 -17.31 -16.00 16.10
N TYR A 85 -17.07 -14.91 15.36
CA TYR A 85 -18.02 -13.81 15.22
C TYR A 85 -18.07 -13.28 13.79
N PRO A 86 -19.20 -12.69 13.36
CA PRO A 86 -19.32 -12.10 12.03
C PRO A 86 -18.30 -11.00 11.80
N ARG A 87 -17.81 -10.88 10.55
CA ARG A 87 -16.82 -9.88 10.15
C ARG A 87 -17.16 -8.46 10.58
N TYR A 88 -18.45 -8.09 10.54
CA TYR A 88 -18.87 -6.76 10.92
C TYR A 88 -18.64 -6.43 12.40
N HIS A 89 -18.68 -7.41 13.31
CA HIS A 89 -18.34 -7.19 14.73
C HIS A 89 -16.88 -6.74 14.86
N TRP A 90 -15.98 -7.42 14.16
CA TRP A 90 -14.58 -7.05 14.13
C TRP A 90 -14.35 -5.68 13.50
N LYS A 91 -14.95 -5.40 12.34
CA LYS A 91 -14.86 -4.10 11.67
C LYS A 91 -15.36 -2.95 12.53
N TYR A 92 -16.44 -3.18 13.28
CA TYR A 92 -17.00 -2.20 14.19
C TYR A 92 -16.02 -1.84 15.32
N LEU A 93 -15.33 -2.84 15.87
CA LEU A 93 -14.32 -2.66 16.93
C LEU A 93 -13.04 -2.02 16.40
N ILE A 94 -12.53 -2.45 15.24
CA ILE A 94 -11.33 -1.88 14.60
C ILE A 94 -11.48 -0.39 14.35
N ALA A 95 -12.61 0.04 13.80
CA ALA A 95 -12.88 1.46 13.53
C ALA A 95 -12.90 2.35 14.79
N ARG A 96 -12.93 1.75 15.99
CA ARG A 96 -12.97 2.42 17.30
C ARG A 96 -11.72 2.14 18.13
N LEU A 97 -10.77 1.40 17.59
CA LEU A 97 -9.53 1.05 18.26
C LEU A 97 -8.67 2.31 18.42
N PRO A 98 -8.19 2.65 19.63
CA PRO A 98 -7.25 3.75 19.80
C PRO A 98 -5.96 3.49 19.00
N LYS A 99 -5.47 4.51 18.28
CA LYS A 99 -4.25 4.39 17.46
C LYS A 99 -3.04 3.88 18.27
N SER A 100 -2.96 4.27 19.54
CA SER A 100 -1.89 3.91 20.47
C SER A 100 -1.70 2.39 20.61
N VAL A 101 -2.76 1.59 20.47
CA VAL A 101 -2.69 0.12 20.63
C VAL A 101 -1.85 -0.54 19.53
N LEU A 102 -1.88 0.02 18.31
CA LEU A 102 -1.12 -0.50 17.17
C LEU A 102 0.12 0.34 16.86
N GLN A 103 0.32 1.47 17.56
CA GLN A 103 1.46 2.33 17.39
C GLN A 103 2.76 1.59 17.73
N GLY A 104 3.85 1.95 17.06
CA GLY A 104 5.19 1.47 17.36
C GLY A 104 6.20 2.58 17.14
N ASN A 105 7.48 2.22 17.11
CA ASN A 105 8.56 3.20 17.04
C ASN A 105 8.68 3.89 15.67
N LEU A 106 8.23 3.25 14.59
CA LEU A 106 8.20 3.83 13.24
C LEU A 106 6.81 4.35 12.91
N GLU A 107 6.72 5.47 12.18
CA GLU A 107 5.43 6.05 11.75
C GLU A 107 4.59 5.05 10.95
N THR A 108 5.24 4.22 10.14
CA THR A 108 4.61 3.19 9.30
C THR A 108 4.07 1.99 10.10
N THR A 109 4.47 1.83 11.36
CA THR A 109 4.12 0.66 12.19
C THR A 109 2.62 0.56 12.43
N TYR A 110 1.97 1.71 12.67
CA TYR A 110 0.53 1.76 12.92
C TYR A 110 -0.24 1.27 11.70
N THR A 111 0.06 1.83 10.53
CA THR A 111 -0.63 1.48 9.27
C THR A 111 -0.39 0.01 8.91
N PHE A 112 0.83 -0.50 9.08
CA PHE A 112 1.12 -1.93 8.88
C PHE A 112 0.29 -2.81 9.82
N GLY A 113 0.24 -2.49 11.12
CA GLY A 113 -0.56 -3.23 12.10
C GLY A 113 -2.06 -3.19 11.79
N ALA A 114 -2.59 -2.03 11.42
CA ALA A 114 -3.99 -1.85 11.07
C ALA A 114 -4.37 -2.65 9.81
N HIS A 115 -3.60 -2.57 8.73
CA HIS A 115 -3.87 -3.37 7.52
C HIS A 115 -3.76 -4.88 7.77
N LEU A 116 -2.81 -5.31 8.60
CA LEU A 116 -2.68 -6.72 8.98
C LEU A 116 -3.91 -7.19 9.76
N LEU A 117 -4.34 -6.41 10.74
CA LEU A 117 -5.55 -6.70 11.53
C LEU A 117 -6.80 -6.74 10.63
N GLU A 118 -6.94 -5.81 9.69
CA GLU A 118 -8.04 -5.80 8.73
C GLU A 118 -8.04 -7.04 7.81
N SER A 119 -6.84 -7.52 7.45
CA SER A 119 -6.68 -8.76 6.69
C SER A 119 -7.07 -9.98 7.53
N CYS A 120 -6.67 -10.03 8.81
CA CYS A 120 -7.02 -11.10 9.75
C CYS A 120 -8.54 -11.31 9.84
N THR A 121 -9.30 -10.23 10.06
CA THR A 121 -10.77 -10.29 10.22
C THR A 121 -11.51 -10.71 8.96
N SER A 122 -10.87 -10.61 7.80
CA SER A 122 -11.46 -10.97 6.52
C SER A 122 -11.67 -12.46 6.35
N PHE A 123 -11.04 -13.29 7.19
CA PHE A 123 -11.20 -14.74 7.17
C PHE A 123 -12.39 -15.27 7.98
N SER A 124 -13.15 -14.40 8.66
CA SER A 124 -14.43 -14.80 9.27
C SER A 124 -15.40 -15.31 8.22
N THR A 125 -15.99 -16.48 8.45
CA THR A 125 -17.05 -17.05 7.62
C THR A 125 -18.43 -17.01 8.27
N GLN A 126 -18.50 -16.50 9.51
CA GLN A 126 -19.74 -16.39 10.26
C GLN A 126 -20.73 -15.39 9.66
N ASP A 127 -21.98 -15.84 9.57
CA ASP A 127 -23.13 -15.03 9.18
C ASP A 127 -23.60 -14.16 10.35
N ILE A 128 -24.12 -12.98 10.03
CA ILE A 128 -24.63 -12.04 11.02
C ILE A 128 -26.10 -12.33 11.36
N ASP A 129 -26.44 -12.36 12.65
CA ASP A 129 -27.85 -12.44 13.08
C ASP A 129 -28.54 -11.08 12.87
N GLU A 130 -29.36 -11.00 11.84
CA GLU A 130 -30.14 -9.78 11.54
C GLU A 130 -31.10 -9.41 12.68
N ASN A 131 -31.67 -10.38 13.38
CA ASN A 131 -32.65 -10.09 14.44
C ASN A 131 -31.97 -9.39 15.61
N GLU A 132 -30.77 -9.84 15.97
CA GLU A 132 -29.97 -9.18 17.01
C GLU A 132 -29.54 -7.79 16.56
N LEU A 133 -29.02 -7.66 15.33
CA LEU A 133 -28.44 -6.42 14.82
C LEU A 133 -29.47 -5.28 14.70
N TYR A 134 -30.71 -5.63 14.39
CA TYR A 134 -31.83 -4.72 14.14
C TYR A 134 -32.92 -4.77 15.22
N LYS A 135 -32.61 -5.26 16.42
CA LYS A 135 -33.56 -5.37 17.53
C LYS A 135 -34.24 -4.06 17.93
N ASP A 136 -33.57 -2.93 17.71
CA ASP A 136 -34.08 -1.57 17.98
C ASP A 136 -34.57 -0.86 16.70
N GLY A 137 -35.03 -1.64 15.71
CA GLY A 137 -35.57 -1.15 14.43
C GLY A 137 -34.52 -1.10 13.32
N ASN A 138 -34.62 -0.12 12.42
CA ASN A 138 -33.73 -0.03 11.24
C ASN A 138 -32.33 0.53 11.54
N TYR A 139 -31.92 0.55 12.81
CA TYR A 139 -30.60 1.03 13.21
C TYR A 139 -29.71 -0.16 13.49
N VAL A 140 -28.51 -0.14 12.90
CA VAL A 140 -27.48 -1.12 13.18
C VAL A 140 -26.87 -0.80 14.56
N ILE A 141 -27.10 -1.66 15.55
CA ILE A 141 -26.57 -1.50 16.89
C ILE A 141 -25.74 -2.73 17.25
N ILE A 142 -24.45 -2.54 17.45
CA ILE A 142 -23.57 -3.54 18.05
C ILE A 142 -23.30 -3.08 19.49
N SER A 143 -23.56 -3.97 20.44
CA SER A 143 -23.14 -3.83 21.84
C SER A 143 -22.26 -5.03 22.19
N PRO A 144 -20.95 -4.96 21.87
CA PRO A 144 -20.05 -6.09 22.07
C PRO A 144 -20.04 -6.48 23.54
N THR A 145 -20.35 -7.75 23.85
CA THR A 145 -20.26 -8.29 25.21
C THR A 145 -18.80 -8.26 25.69
N ALA A 146 -18.58 -8.36 27.01
CA ALA A 146 -17.23 -8.49 27.55
C ALA A 146 -16.44 -9.66 26.92
N GLU A 147 -17.12 -10.75 26.56
CA GLU A 147 -16.53 -11.90 25.86
C GLU A 147 -16.05 -11.54 24.44
N VAL A 148 -16.88 -10.83 23.65
CA VAL A 148 -16.48 -10.36 22.32
C VAL A 148 -15.30 -9.39 22.42
N GLN A 149 -15.29 -8.51 23.42
CA GLN A 149 -14.18 -7.58 23.65
C GLN A 149 -12.90 -8.33 24.03
N LYS A 150 -13.00 -9.38 24.85
CA LYS A 150 -11.86 -10.23 25.22
C LYS A 150 -11.30 -10.98 24.02
N ASP A 151 -12.16 -11.61 23.21
CA ASP A 151 -11.74 -12.27 21.98
C ASP A 151 -11.13 -11.28 20.97
N PHE A 152 -11.61 -10.04 20.92
CA PHE A 152 -10.99 -8.98 20.12
C PHE A 152 -9.60 -8.60 20.64
N ALA A 153 -9.40 -8.53 21.96
CA ALA A 153 -8.09 -8.28 22.55
C ALA A 153 -7.12 -9.42 22.23
N CYS A 154 -7.60 -10.67 22.32
CA CYS A 154 -6.85 -11.85 21.86
C CYS A 154 -6.45 -11.72 20.39
N LEU A 155 -7.38 -11.32 19.52
CA LEU A 155 -7.11 -11.14 18.09
C LEU A 155 -6.03 -10.07 17.86
N LEU A 156 -6.03 -8.98 18.63
CA LEU A 156 -4.95 -8.01 18.58
C LEU A 156 -3.61 -8.58 19.00
N GLY A 157 -3.57 -9.33 20.11
CA GLY A 157 -2.35 -9.98 20.56
C GLY A 157 -1.78 -10.90 19.47
N TYR A 158 -2.65 -11.62 18.74
CA TYR A 158 -2.26 -12.50 17.64
C TYR A 158 -1.78 -11.70 16.42
N ALA A 159 -2.47 -10.61 16.06
CA ALA A 159 -2.06 -9.72 14.98
C ALA A 159 -0.71 -9.03 15.29
N CYS A 160 -0.48 -8.61 16.54
CA CYS A 160 0.80 -8.11 17.03
C CYS A 160 1.89 -9.19 16.95
N ALA A 161 1.56 -10.44 17.30
CA ALA A 161 2.49 -11.55 17.16
C ALA A 161 2.93 -11.75 15.71
N LEU A 162 1.96 -11.80 14.81
CA LEU A 162 2.17 -11.96 13.38
C LEU A 162 2.96 -10.78 12.79
N ARG A 163 2.66 -9.54 13.21
CA ARG A 163 3.43 -8.34 12.85
C ARG A 163 4.89 -8.48 13.26
N GLN A 164 5.15 -8.89 14.50
CA GLN A 164 6.51 -9.07 15.01
C GLN A 164 7.26 -10.19 14.28
N LEU A 165 6.58 -11.29 13.92
CA LEU A 165 7.15 -12.33 13.07
C LEU A 165 7.60 -11.78 11.72
N TYR A 166 6.78 -10.99 11.03
CA TYR A 166 7.19 -10.35 9.76
C TYR A 166 8.36 -9.36 9.95
N VAL A 167 8.41 -8.64 11.07
CA VAL A 167 9.56 -7.78 11.40
C VAL A 167 10.84 -8.59 11.59
N ILE A 168 10.77 -9.71 12.32
CA ILE A 168 11.90 -10.63 12.52
C ILE A 168 12.31 -11.25 11.18
N LEU A 169 11.34 -11.63 10.35
CA LEU A 169 11.59 -12.19 9.02
C LEU A 169 12.35 -11.19 8.13
N ARG A 170 11.87 -9.94 8.05
CA ARG A 170 12.53 -8.88 7.27
C ARG A 170 13.93 -8.56 7.75
N THR A 171 14.15 -8.49 9.06
CA THR A 171 15.46 -8.09 9.60
C THR A 171 16.45 -9.24 9.63
N SER A 172 16.02 -10.47 9.89
CA SER A 172 16.85 -11.66 9.67
C SER A 172 17.25 -11.79 8.20
N SER A 173 16.35 -11.45 7.27
CA SER A 173 16.68 -11.44 5.84
C SER A 173 17.73 -10.41 5.42
N LYS A 174 18.02 -9.42 6.28
CA LYS A 174 19.08 -8.42 6.10
C LYS A 174 20.39 -8.84 6.78
N GLY A 175 20.45 -10.03 7.38
CA GLY A 175 21.62 -10.58 8.06
C GLY A 175 21.69 -10.28 9.56
N VAL A 176 20.60 -9.83 10.19
CA VAL A 176 20.57 -9.60 11.64
C VAL A 176 20.46 -10.93 12.39
N ASP A 177 21.45 -11.21 13.24
CA ASP A 177 21.44 -12.34 14.17
C ASP A 177 20.64 -12.00 15.43
N TYR A 178 20.28 -13.03 16.21
CA TYR A 178 19.41 -12.87 17.37
C TYR A 178 19.94 -13.60 18.61
N GLN A 179 19.57 -13.09 19.77
CA GLN A 179 19.77 -13.73 21.06
C GLN A 179 18.42 -13.92 21.76
N LEU A 180 18.21 -15.10 22.34
CA LEU A 180 17.09 -15.32 23.25
C LEU A 180 17.55 -15.10 24.69
N THR A 181 16.74 -14.39 25.46
CA THR A 181 17.00 -14.10 26.88
C THR A 181 15.96 -14.80 27.74
N VAL A 182 16.34 -15.26 28.93
CA VAL A 182 15.40 -15.90 29.87
C VAL A 182 14.24 -14.96 30.26
N GLU A 183 14.48 -13.66 30.23
CA GLU A 183 13.52 -12.62 30.61
C GLU A 183 12.44 -12.32 29.55
N SER A 184 12.63 -12.76 28.31
CA SER A 184 11.75 -12.39 27.19
C SER A 184 11.57 -13.54 26.23
N PRO A 185 10.31 -13.93 25.91
CA PRO A 185 10.04 -14.96 24.90
C PRO A 185 10.35 -14.47 23.48
N PHE A 186 10.59 -13.17 23.32
CA PHE A 186 10.90 -12.54 22.04
C PHE A 186 12.41 -12.56 21.76
N PRO A 187 12.85 -12.95 20.55
CA PRO A 187 14.24 -12.87 20.16
C PRO A 187 14.68 -11.40 20.08
N LYS A 188 15.77 -11.07 20.76
CA LYS A 188 16.41 -9.75 20.72
C LYS A 188 17.43 -9.73 19.59
N ARG A 189 17.48 -8.65 18.82
CA ARG A 189 18.47 -8.48 17.74
C ARG A 189 19.86 -8.34 18.34
N ILE A 190 20.86 -8.93 17.70
CA ILE A 190 22.27 -8.65 17.97
C ILE A 190 22.65 -7.47 17.07
N GLU A 191 22.99 -6.35 17.69
CA GLU A 191 23.28 -5.11 16.99
C GLU A 191 24.66 -5.18 16.32
N VAL A 192 24.66 -5.16 14.99
CA VAL A 192 25.85 -4.94 14.17
C VAL A 192 25.70 -3.58 13.52
N ASP A 193 26.52 -2.60 13.94
CA ASP A 193 26.37 -1.18 13.59
C ASP A 193 26.08 -0.91 12.11
N SER A 194 26.78 -1.60 11.19
CA SER A 194 26.59 -1.40 9.75
C SER A 194 25.21 -1.84 9.26
N ILE A 195 24.72 -2.98 9.74
CA ILE A 195 23.40 -3.52 9.36
C ILE A 195 22.29 -2.68 10.00
N ILE A 196 22.46 -2.27 11.26
CA ILE A 196 21.49 -1.41 11.95
C ILE A 196 21.36 -0.07 11.24
N LYS A 197 22.48 0.59 10.91
CA LYS A 197 22.47 1.85 10.14
C LYS A 197 21.81 1.69 8.77
N ALA A 198 22.03 0.57 8.08
CA ALA A 198 21.38 0.30 6.79
C ALA A 198 19.86 0.07 6.95
N ILE A 199 19.42 -0.55 8.05
CA ILE A 199 17.99 -0.70 8.38
C ILE A 199 17.35 0.65 8.71
N GLU A 200 17.97 1.44 9.58
CA GLU A 200 17.50 2.78 9.94
C GLU A 200 17.41 3.68 8.72
N LEU A 201 18.42 3.62 7.85
CA LEU A 201 18.40 4.31 6.56
C LEU A 201 17.20 3.87 5.72
N TYR A 202 17.00 2.56 5.54
CA TYR A 202 15.85 2.04 4.80
C TYR A 202 14.51 2.50 5.38
N ASP A 203 14.36 2.47 6.70
CA ASP A 203 13.12 2.85 7.37
C ASP A 203 12.85 4.36 7.20
N LYS A 204 13.86 5.22 7.41
CA LYS A 204 13.78 6.67 7.18
C LYS A 204 13.41 7.02 5.74
N ARG A 205 13.97 6.30 4.76
CA ARG A 205 13.64 6.49 3.34
C ARG A 205 12.19 6.14 3.02
N ASN A 206 11.62 5.14 3.70
CA ASN A 206 10.20 4.78 3.53
C ASN A 206 9.23 5.80 4.16
N GLU A 207 9.66 6.54 5.18
CA GLU A 207 8.83 7.60 5.81
C GLU A 207 8.54 8.75 4.83
N VAL A 208 9.50 9.11 3.97
CA VAL A 208 9.34 10.14 2.92
C VAL A 208 8.20 9.79 1.96
N GLY A 209 7.99 8.51 1.66
CA GLY A 209 6.98 8.05 0.69
C GLY A 209 5.54 8.00 1.20
N PHE A 210 5.31 8.10 2.51
CA PHE A 210 4.04 7.68 3.11
C PHE A 210 2.85 8.62 2.87
N ASN A 211 3.10 9.89 2.56
CA ASN A 211 2.06 10.93 2.65
C ASN A 211 1.46 11.39 1.31
N SER A 212 2.02 11.00 0.16
CA SER A 212 1.61 11.61 -1.13
C SER A 212 1.49 10.64 -2.30
N TYR A 213 2.05 9.43 -2.18
CA TYR A 213 2.18 8.51 -3.30
C TYR A 213 1.92 7.09 -2.80
N ALA A 214 0.96 6.39 -3.40
CA ALA A 214 0.88 4.95 -3.24
C ALA A 214 1.76 4.34 -4.33
N PRO A 215 3.05 4.05 -4.06
CA PRO A 215 3.88 3.45 -5.09
C PRO A 215 3.25 2.11 -5.46
N THR A 216 3.13 1.84 -6.76
CA THR A 216 2.44 0.62 -7.18
C THR A 216 3.39 -0.56 -7.13
N LYS A 217 2.88 -1.72 -6.73
CA LYS A 217 3.58 -3.00 -6.91
C LYS A 217 3.77 -3.36 -8.39
N SER A 218 3.12 -2.63 -9.31
CA SER A 218 3.38 -2.71 -10.75
C SER A 218 4.69 -2.04 -11.19
N GLY A 219 5.53 -1.51 -10.29
CA GLY A 219 6.85 -0.97 -10.66
C GLY A 219 6.79 0.33 -11.48
N PHE A 220 5.69 1.06 -11.33
CA PHE A 220 5.51 2.44 -11.73
C PHE A 220 4.73 3.19 -10.66
N SER A 221 4.53 4.50 -10.79
CA SER A 221 3.74 5.25 -9.79
C SER A 221 2.41 5.70 -10.41
N LEU A 222 1.31 5.66 -9.64
CA LEU A 222 0.01 6.21 -10.08
C LEU A 222 -0.03 7.74 -9.93
N GLU A 223 1.11 8.41 -10.13
CA GLU A 223 1.25 9.83 -9.82
C GLU A 223 0.18 10.67 -10.51
N GLN A 224 -0.32 11.63 -9.74
CA GLN A 224 -1.37 12.55 -10.14
C GLN A 224 -0.80 13.95 -10.23
N PHE A 225 0.05 14.19 -11.23
CA PHE A 225 0.50 15.55 -11.46
C PHE A 225 -0.61 16.40 -12.06
N LYS A 226 -1.50 15.81 -12.88
CA LYS A 226 -2.70 16.46 -13.45
C LYS A 226 -3.79 15.41 -13.71
N PHE A 227 -5.00 15.63 -13.21
CA PHE A 227 -6.17 14.86 -13.61
C PHE A 227 -6.46 15.11 -15.10
N LYS A 228 -6.17 14.14 -15.96
CA LYS A 228 -6.36 14.29 -17.40
C LYS A 228 -7.83 14.21 -17.77
N HIS A 229 -8.54 13.26 -17.18
CA HIS A 229 -9.92 12.94 -17.53
C HIS A 229 -10.81 12.91 -16.28
N LYS A 230 -11.77 13.83 -16.19
CA LYS A 230 -12.72 13.89 -15.05
C LYS A 230 -13.54 12.61 -14.86
N SER A 231 -13.77 11.85 -15.94
CA SER A 231 -14.42 10.53 -15.93
C SER A 231 -13.60 9.47 -15.20
N ASP A 232 -12.28 9.63 -15.21
CA ASP A 232 -11.32 8.61 -14.77
C ASP A 232 -10.94 8.81 -13.31
N ILE A 233 -11.23 9.99 -12.76
CA ILE A 233 -11.10 10.31 -11.35
C ILE A 233 -12.02 9.44 -10.49
N VAL A 234 -11.41 8.65 -9.64
CA VAL A 234 -12.02 7.83 -8.60
C VAL A 234 -11.58 8.31 -7.21
N ILE A 235 -12.19 7.77 -6.17
CA ILE A 235 -11.97 8.17 -4.78
C ILE A 235 -11.61 6.91 -3.97
N ALA A 236 -10.46 6.94 -3.30
CA ALA A 236 -10.02 5.94 -2.34
C ALA A 236 -9.97 6.51 -0.92
N SER A 237 -9.79 5.63 0.06
CA SER A 237 -9.50 6.02 1.43
C SER A 237 -8.22 5.34 1.90
N SER A 238 -7.41 6.04 2.71
CA SER A 238 -6.31 5.46 3.46
C SER A 238 -6.43 5.83 4.93
N ILE A 239 -5.67 5.14 5.77
CA ILE A 239 -5.50 5.52 7.16
C ILE A 239 -4.87 6.91 7.22
N ASN A 240 -5.43 7.80 8.04
CA ASN A 240 -4.87 9.13 8.24
C ASN A 240 -3.59 9.03 9.09
N SER A 241 -2.44 9.21 8.43
CA SER A 241 -1.11 9.27 9.03
C SER A 241 -0.81 10.61 9.69
N SER A 242 -1.65 11.65 9.48
CA SER A 242 -1.43 12.97 10.07
C SER A 242 -1.34 12.87 11.60
N PRO A 243 -0.32 13.51 12.21
CA PRO A 243 -0.25 13.64 13.67
C PRO A 243 -1.33 14.58 14.21
N TYR A 244 -1.95 15.40 13.33
CA TYR A 244 -2.99 16.34 13.69
C TYR A 244 -4.38 15.68 13.68
N GLN A 245 -5.18 15.98 14.70
CA GLN A 245 -6.58 15.56 14.75
C GLN A 245 -7.43 16.51 13.90
N ASP A 246 -7.71 16.09 12.67
CA ASP A 246 -8.66 16.78 11.82
C ASP A 246 -10.10 16.38 12.12
N TYR A 247 -11.02 17.30 11.88
CA TYR A 247 -12.44 17.09 12.13
C TYR A 247 -13.30 17.52 10.94
N ILE A 248 -14.32 16.72 10.62
CA ILE A 248 -15.35 17.06 9.64
C ILE A 248 -16.75 17.10 10.24
N PRO A 249 -17.67 17.93 9.72
CA PRO A 249 -19.05 17.93 10.17
C PRO A 249 -19.76 16.59 9.88
N LYS A 250 -20.44 16.02 10.89
CA LYS A 250 -21.32 14.84 10.72
C LYS A 250 -22.51 15.11 9.79
N SER A 251 -22.83 16.38 9.54
CA SER A 251 -23.82 16.78 8.53
C SER A 251 -23.39 18.07 7.85
N LEU A 252 -23.24 18.01 6.52
CA LEU A 252 -22.89 19.19 5.71
C LEU A 252 -24.12 20.03 5.29
N LYS A 253 -25.35 19.50 5.45
CA LYS A 253 -26.58 20.17 4.98
C LYS A 253 -27.10 21.26 5.93
N LYS A 254 -26.67 21.28 7.20
CA LYS A 254 -27.14 22.26 8.22
C LYS A 254 -26.00 22.64 9.19
N PRO A 255 -25.15 23.61 8.84
CA PRO A 255 -23.96 23.97 9.63
C PRO A 255 -24.23 24.60 10.99
N LYS A 256 -25.48 24.82 11.39
CA LYS A 256 -25.83 25.51 12.66
C LYS A 256 -25.69 24.62 13.91
N ASN A 257 -25.71 23.29 13.76
CA ASN A 257 -25.51 22.33 14.87
C ASN A 257 -24.32 21.42 14.57
N LYS A 258 -23.10 21.97 14.66
CA LYS A 258 -21.88 21.27 14.22
C LYS A 258 -21.49 20.16 15.19
N LYS A 259 -22.10 18.98 15.05
CA LYS A 259 -21.45 17.76 15.53
C LYS A 259 -20.32 17.46 14.55
N TYR A 260 -19.10 17.44 15.06
CA TYR A 260 -17.92 17.07 14.30
C TYR A 260 -17.56 15.60 14.57
N THR A 261 -16.78 15.03 13.68
CA THR A 261 -16.17 13.71 13.85
C THR A 261 -14.70 13.76 13.46
N MET A 262 -13.90 12.94 14.14
CA MET A 262 -12.46 12.84 13.88
C MET A 262 -12.22 12.13 12.54
N ILE A 263 -11.26 12.64 11.77
CA ILE A 263 -10.82 12.01 10.52
C ILE A 263 -9.77 10.95 10.86
N ASN A 264 -10.23 9.71 10.98
CA ASN A 264 -9.36 8.54 11.12
C ASN A 264 -8.80 8.08 9.77
N TYR A 265 -9.51 8.39 8.69
CA TYR A 265 -9.18 7.96 7.33
C TYR A 265 -9.29 9.14 6.35
N SER A 266 -8.23 9.33 5.58
CA SER A 266 -8.15 10.38 4.57
C SER A 266 -8.77 9.87 3.27
N ILE A 267 -9.60 10.69 2.63
CA ILE A 267 -10.19 10.41 1.33
C ILE A 267 -9.42 11.22 0.30
N TYR A 268 -8.92 10.56 -0.75
CA TYR A 268 -8.22 11.23 -1.82
C TYR A 268 -8.69 10.75 -3.20
N PRO A 269 -8.78 11.66 -4.18
CA PRO A 269 -9.01 11.29 -5.55
C PRO A 269 -7.80 10.57 -6.15
N PHE A 270 -8.02 9.70 -7.14
CA PHE A 270 -6.98 9.24 -8.04
C PHE A 270 -7.44 9.02 -9.48
N ASP A 271 -6.52 9.15 -10.43
CA ASP A 271 -6.81 9.04 -11.86
C ASP A 271 -6.45 7.64 -12.38
N LEU A 272 -7.43 6.95 -12.98
CA LEU A 272 -7.22 5.65 -13.62
C LEU A 272 -6.64 5.79 -15.03
N SER A 273 -6.48 6.99 -15.58
CA SER A 273 -5.90 7.23 -16.91
C SER A 273 -4.52 6.61 -17.06
N THR A 274 -3.72 6.57 -15.99
CA THR A 274 -2.42 5.87 -15.98
C THR A 274 -2.55 4.35 -16.23
N ILE A 275 -3.65 3.74 -15.80
CA ILE A 275 -3.96 2.33 -16.11
C ILE A 275 -4.52 2.21 -17.53
N TYR A 276 -5.37 3.16 -17.97
CA TYR A 276 -6.04 3.08 -19.27
C TYR A 276 -5.16 3.44 -20.47
N GLU A 277 -4.53 4.61 -20.46
CA GLU A 277 -3.85 5.21 -21.61
C GLU A 277 -2.59 4.43 -22.03
N ASN A 278 -1.97 3.76 -21.07
CA ASN A 278 -0.65 3.19 -21.26
C ASN A 278 -0.74 1.82 -21.96
N PHE A 279 -1.62 0.93 -21.51
CA PHE A 279 -1.79 -0.38 -22.16
C PHE A 279 -2.56 -0.31 -23.47
N ALA A 280 -3.44 0.69 -23.64
CA ALA A 280 -4.14 0.90 -24.90
C ALA A 280 -3.21 1.30 -26.06
N LYS A 281 -2.07 1.96 -25.78
CA LYS A 281 -1.16 2.48 -26.81
C LYS A 281 -0.30 1.41 -27.49
N GLU A 282 0.14 0.40 -26.76
CA GLU A 282 1.11 -0.58 -27.28
C GLU A 282 0.47 -1.90 -27.75
N LYS A 283 -0.86 -2.04 -27.66
CA LYS A 283 -1.58 -3.31 -27.94
C LYS A 283 -0.95 -4.52 -27.23
N VAL A 284 -0.40 -4.28 -26.04
CA VAL A 284 0.08 -5.36 -25.17
C VAL A 284 -1.15 -5.93 -24.49
N ASP A 285 -1.28 -7.27 -24.50
CA ASP A 285 -2.34 -7.96 -23.77
C ASP A 285 -2.41 -7.44 -22.33
N PHE A 286 -3.63 -7.21 -21.83
CA PHE A 286 -3.84 -6.75 -20.47
C PHE A 286 -3.12 -7.70 -19.50
N PRO A 287 -2.02 -7.26 -18.86
CA PRO A 287 -1.06 -8.19 -18.27
C PRO A 287 -1.51 -8.71 -16.91
N TRP A 288 -2.64 -8.21 -16.42
CA TRP A 288 -3.19 -8.51 -15.12
C TRP A 288 -4.43 -9.40 -15.21
N PRO A 289 -4.78 -10.08 -14.12
CA PRO A 289 -6.01 -10.84 -14.04
C PRO A 289 -7.27 -9.96 -14.16
N ASP A 290 -8.40 -10.55 -14.56
CA ASP A 290 -9.71 -9.89 -14.65
C ASP A 290 -10.11 -9.21 -13.33
N GLU A 291 -9.60 -9.71 -12.19
CA GLU A 291 -9.72 -9.11 -10.86
C GLU A 291 -9.40 -7.60 -10.84
N VAL A 292 -8.44 -7.12 -11.63
CA VAL A 292 -8.12 -5.68 -11.69
C VAL A 292 -9.34 -4.89 -12.17
N LEU A 293 -9.99 -5.34 -13.22
CA LEU A 293 -11.16 -4.66 -13.79
C LEU A 293 -12.36 -4.75 -12.86
N GLU A 294 -12.55 -5.90 -12.20
CA GLU A 294 -13.58 -6.08 -11.16
C GLU A 294 -13.38 -5.12 -9.97
N ILE A 295 -12.14 -4.93 -9.51
CA ILE A 295 -11.84 -4.00 -8.41
C ILE A 295 -12.04 -2.54 -8.88
N ILE A 296 -11.71 -2.22 -10.13
CA ILE A 296 -12.03 -0.91 -10.72
C ILE A 296 -13.54 -0.64 -10.73
N VAL A 297 -14.39 -1.65 -11.03
CA VAL A 297 -15.85 -1.53 -10.92
C VAL A 297 -16.26 -1.14 -9.50
N ILE A 298 -15.70 -1.81 -8.48
CA ILE A 298 -15.99 -1.53 -7.06
C ILE A 298 -15.57 -0.11 -6.67
N ILE A 299 -14.39 0.33 -7.13
CA ILE A 299 -13.87 1.67 -6.90
C ILE A 299 -14.75 2.74 -7.55
N LYS A 300 -15.16 2.53 -8.80
CA LYS A 300 -16.05 3.43 -9.55
C LYS A 300 -17.43 3.53 -8.90
N PHE A 301 -17.99 2.40 -8.46
CA PHE A 301 -19.23 2.37 -7.68
C PHE A 301 -19.12 3.20 -6.40
N SER A 302 -18.02 3.03 -5.66
CA SER A 302 -17.81 3.74 -4.40
C SER A 302 -17.60 5.24 -4.62
N SER A 303 -16.84 5.59 -5.65
CA SER A 303 -16.63 6.97 -6.09
C SER A 303 -17.94 7.63 -6.50
N TRP A 304 -18.80 6.90 -7.23
CA TRP A 304 -20.13 7.36 -7.59
C TRP A 304 -21.00 7.60 -6.35
N CYS A 305 -21.01 6.67 -5.39
CA CYS A 305 -21.73 6.83 -4.12
C CYS A 305 -21.30 8.10 -3.37
N LEU A 306 -19.99 8.33 -3.23
CA LEU A 306 -19.42 9.49 -2.54
C LEU A 306 -19.71 10.81 -3.28
N LYS A 307 -19.55 10.83 -4.61
CA LYS A 307 -19.85 12.02 -5.43
C LYS A 307 -21.34 12.38 -5.39
N LYS A 308 -22.24 11.38 -5.43
CA LYS A 308 -23.70 11.57 -5.44
C LYS A 308 -24.29 11.87 -4.07
N GLY A 309 -23.63 11.44 -3.00
CA GLY A 309 -23.96 11.93 -1.67
C GLY A 309 -22.79 11.88 -0.73
N TRP A 310 -22.28 13.09 -0.58
CA TRP A 310 -21.36 13.53 0.47
C TRP A 310 -21.82 13.21 1.91
N VAL A 311 -22.99 12.59 2.10
CA VAL A 311 -23.45 12.10 3.40
C VAL A 311 -22.64 10.89 3.87
N PHE A 312 -22.01 10.13 2.96
CA PHE A 312 -21.17 8.99 3.32
C PHE A 312 -19.72 9.38 3.63
N ALA A 313 -19.26 10.55 3.20
CA ALA A 313 -17.88 10.99 3.45
C ALA A 313 -17.55 11.03 4.96
N PRO A 314 -18.43 11.52 5.86
CA PRO A 314 -18.23 11.40 7.30
C PRO A 314 -18.04 9.96 7.80
N ASP A 315 -18.84 9.01 7.32
CA ASP A 315 -18.72 7.61 7.75
C ASP A 315 -17.41 6.99 7.27
N VAL A 316 -16.97 7.28 6.04
CA VAL A 316 -15.68 6.83 5.50
C VAL A 316 -14.52 7.45 6.26
N CYS A 317 -14.53 8.75 6.50
CA CYS A 317 -13.46 9.41 7.24
C CYS A 317 -13.40 8.97 8.71
N GLU A 318 -14.53 8.67 9.36
CA GLU A 318 -14.59 8.22 10.75
C GLU A 318 -14.25 6.73 10.88
N ASN A 319 -14.75 5.87 9.98
CA ASN A 319 -14.73 4.40 10.15
C ASN A 319 -13.98 3.64 9.07
N GLY A 320 -13.60 4.27 7.96
CA GLY A 320 -12.96 3.61 6.82
C GLY A 320 -13.93 2.86 5.90
N TYR A 321 -15.22 2.84 6.21
CA TYR A 321 -16.26 2.15 5.44
C TYR A 321 -17.60 2.88 5.54
N TYR A 322 -18.52 2.51 4.66
CA TYR A 322 -19.93 2.91 4.75
C TYR A 322 -20.85 1.70 4.55
N LEU A 323 -22.10 1.80 5.01
CA LEU A 323 -23.11 0.75 4.89
C LEU A 323 -24.21 1.19 3.90
N LEU A 324 -24.66 0.27 3.05
CA LEU A 324 -25.77 0.48 2.11
C LEU A 324 -26.72 -0.72 2.12
N ILE A 325 -27.97 -0.52 1.69
CA ILE A 325 -28.93 -1.63 1.52
C ILE A 325 -28.38 -2.67 0.55
N LYS A 326 -28.48 -3.95 0.92
CA LYS A 326 -27.93 -5.10 0.19
C LYS A 326 -28.35 -5.10 -1.29
N ASP A 327 -29.66 -5.04 -1.56
CA ASP A 327 -30.21 -5.03 -2.93
C ASP A 327 -29.74 -3.82 -3.75
N PHE A 328 -29.55 -2.67 -3.11
CA PHE A 328 -29.04 -1.49 -3.80
C PHE A 328 -27.60 -1.70 -4.27
N VAL A 329 -26.73 -2.22 -3.40
CA VAL A 329 -25.33 -2.49 -3.73
C VAL A 329 -25.23 -3.46 -4.89
N ILE A 330 -25.97 -4.57 -4.83
CA ILE A 330 -25.98 -5.60 -5.89
C ILE A 330 -26.43 -5.00 -7.23
N ASN A 331 -27.56 -4.28 -7.26
CA ASN A 331 -28.09 -3.72 -8.50
C ASN A 331 -27.19 -2.61 -9.06
N ALA A 332 -26.69 -1.71 -8.20
CA ALA A 332 -25.84 -0.61 -8.61
C ALA A 332 -24.47 -1.07 -9.11
N LEU A 333 -23.85 -2.08 -8.46
CA LEU A 333 -22.62 -2.69 -8.95
C LEU A 333 -22.83 -3.35 -10.32
N GLY A 334 -23.93 -4.09 -10.50
CA GLY A 334 -24.25 -4.70 -11.80
C GLY A 334 -24.41 -3.67 -12.91
N GLN A 335 -25.03 -2.53 -12.61
CA GLN A 335 -25.13 -1.42 -13.56
C GLN A 335 -23.77 -0.80 -13.88
N VAL A 336 -22.93 -0.53 -12.87
CA VAL A 336 -21.58 0.03 -13.07
C VAL A 336 -20.70 -0.95 -13.87
N ALA A 337 -20.79 -2.26 -13.59
CA ALA A 337 -20.09 -3.30 -14.34
C ALA A 337 -20.51 -3.30 -15.81
N PHE A 338 -21.83 -3.27 -16.08
CA PHE A 338 -22.35 -3.21 -17.45
C PHE A 338 -21.88 -1.97 -18.22
N GLU A 339 -21.91 -0.79 -17.58
CA GLU A 339 -21.46 0.47 -18.19
C GLU A 339 -19.95 0.43 -18.50
N LEU A 340 -19.13 -0.12 -17.60
CA LEU A 340 -17.68 -0.22 -17.78
C LEU A 340 -17.27 -1.35 -18.73
N ASN A 341 -18.09 -2.39 -18.92
CA ASN A 341 -17.77 -3.49 -19.81
C ASN A 341 -17.53 -3.02 -21.26
N GLN A 342 -18.34 -2.06 -21.73
CA GLN A 342 -18.14 -1.46 -23.05
C GLN A 342 -16.79 -0.73 -23.12
N GLU A 343 -16.48 0.08 -22.10
CA GLU A 343 -15.21 0.82 -22.02
C GLU A 343 -14.00 -0.13 -21.98
N PHE A 344 -14.09 -1.22 -21.20
CA PHE A 344 -13.02 -2.21 -21.10
C PHE A 344 -12.82 -3.02 -22.38
N SER A 345 -13.91 -3.41 -23.05
CA SER A 345 -13.85 -4.11 -24.34
C SER A 345 -13.20 -3.21 -25.40
N GLU A 346 -13.61 -1.94 -25.47
CA GLU A 346 -13.05 -0.96 -26.42
C GLU A 346 -11.56 -0.66 -26.14
N ARG A 347 -11.16 -0.53 -24.87
CA ARG A 347 -9.79 -0.11 -24.49
C ARG A 347 -8.79 -1.26 -24.38
N PHE A 348 -9.22 -2.41 -23.88
CA PHE A 348 -8.35 -3.53 -23.52
C PHE A 348 -8.65 -4.80 -24.31
N GLY A 349 -9.76 -4.87 -25.06
CA GLY A 349 -10.20 -6.10 -25.71
C GLY A 349 -10.64 -7.17 -24.69
N VAL A 350 -10.98 -6.78 -23.47
CA VAL A 350 -11.41 -7.68 -22.38
C VAL A 350 -12.85 -7.37 -22.01
N GLU A 351 -13.67 -8.40 -21.85
CA GLU A 351 -15.04 -8.29 -21.37
C GLU A 351 -15.14 -8.72 -19.90
N VAL A 352 -15.74 -7.87 -19.07
CA VAL A 352 -16.04 -8.13 -17.67
C VAL A 352 -17.50 -8.53 -17.55
N THR A 353 -17.75 -9.84 -17.53
CA THR A 353 -19.09 -10.43 -17.49
C THR A 353 -19.47 -10.91 -16.08
N ILE A 354 -19.26 -10.07 -15.07
CA ILE A 354 -19.59 -10.40 -13.69
C ILE A 354 -20.85 -9.66 -13.20
N SER A 355 -21.77 -10.38 -12.56
CA SER A 355 -22.95 -9.77 -11.95
C SER A 355 -22.57 -9.02 -10.66
N GLY A 356 -23.38 -8.04 -10.27
CA GLY A 356 -23.18 -7.35 -8.98
C GLY A 356 -23.28 -8.30 -7.78
N GLN A 357 -24.07 -9.37 -7.88
CA GLN A 357 -24.18 -10.40 -6.84
C GLN A 357 -22.89 -11.23 -6.73
N ASP A 358 -22.31 -11.60 -7.87
CA ASP A 358 -21.06 -12.36 -7.91
C ASP A 358 -19.87 -11.52 -7.43
N LEU A 359 -19.83 -10.23 -7.77
CA LEU A 359 -18.84 -9.29 -7.22
C LEU A 359 -18.92 -9.22 -5.70
N VAL A 360 -20.12 -9.00 -5.15
CA VAL A 360 -20.30 -8.97 -3.69
C VAL A 360 -19.85 -10.29 -3.08
N LYS A 361 -20.31 -11.43 -3.60
CA LYS A 361 -19.97 -12.75 -3.08
C LYS A 361 -18.47 -13.05 -3.14
N LYS A 362 -17.80 -12.72 -4.26
CA LYS A 362 -16.36 -12.91 -4.46
C LYS A 362 -15.56 -12.10 -3.44
N TYR A 363 -15.86 -10.81 -3.34
CA TYR A 363 -15.09 -9.86 -2.51
C TYR A 363 -15.61 -9.70 -1.08
N MET A 364 -16.58 -10.49 -0.64
CA MET A 364 -16.85 -10.73 0.78
C MET A 364 -15.79 -11.63 1.44
N LYS A 365 -14.98 -12.30 0.63
CA LYS A 365 -13.82 -13.10 1.04
C LYS A 365 -12.52 -12.41 0.62
N PRO A 366 -11.42 -12.68 1.32
CA PRO A 366 -10.11 -12.17 0.92
C PRO A 366 -9.75 -12.72 -0.47
N VAL A 367 -9.06 -11.91 -1.27
CA VAL A 367 -8.68 -12.25 -2.66
C VAL A 367 -7.68 -13.41 -2.69
N ARG A 368 -6.87 -13.55 -1.64
CA ARG A 368 -5.87 -14.61 -1.46
C ARG A 368 -6.10 -15.40 -0.17
N ASN A 369 -5.38 -16.50 0.02
CA ASN A 369 -5.49 -17.35 1.22
C ASN A 369 -4.54 -16.98 2.37
N GLU A 370 -3.68 -15.97 2.16
CA GLU A 370 -2.65 -15.50 3.09
C GLU A 370 -3.10 -14.18 3.74
N MET A 371 -2.69 -13.88 4.98
CA MET A 371 -3.08 -12.62 5.65
C MET A 371 -2.21 -11.44 5.24
N TYR A 372 -0.99 -11.69 4.75
CA TYR A 372 -0.04 -10.66 4.37
C TYR A 372 0.73 -11.07 3.09
N PRO A 373 1.05 -10.13 2.18
CA PRO A 373 0.73 -8.70 2.21
C PRO A 373 -0.78 -8.42 2.15
N GLY A 374 -1.18 -7.26 2.67
CA GLY A 374 -2.57 -6.92 3.03
C GLY A 374 -3.59 -7.47 2.04
N ASN A 375 -4.49 -8.31 2.56
CA ASN A 375 -5.43 -9.10 1.77
C ASN A 375 -6.76 -9.14 2.51
N ALA A 376 -7.47 -8.03 2.44
CA ALA A 376 -8.76 -7.86 3.08
C ALA A 376 -9.90 -8.03 2.08
N ALA A 377 -11.03 -8.54 2.56
CA ALA A 377 -12.27 -8.56 1.79
C ALA A 377 -12.79 -7.12 1.61
N LEU A 378 -13.34 -6.79 0.44
CA LEU A 378 -13.81 -5.45 0.11
C LEU A 378 -15.26 -5.20 0.57
N PHE A 379 -16.02 -6.28 0.80
CA PHE A 379 -17.37 -6.24 1.33
C PHE A 379 -17.50 -7.04 2.62
N PHE A 380 -18.46 -6.67 3.47
CA PHE A 380 -18.85 -7.47 4.62
C PHE A 380 -20.37 -7.40 4.85
N ASP A 381 -20.93 -8.47 5.41
CA ASP A 381 -22.36 -8.53 5.71
C ASP A 381 -22.68 -7.74 6.99
N ALA A 382 -23.70 -6.90 6.91
CA ALA A 382 -24.31 -6.22 8.04
C ALA A 382 -25.84 -6.48 8.04
N GLY A 383 -26.25 -7.68 7.61
CA GLY A 383 -27.63 -8.14 7.55
C GLY A 383 -28.36 -7.57 6.35
N LYS A 384 -29.35 -6.71 6.60
CA LYS A 384 -30.06 -5.97 5.54
C LYS A 384 -29.16 -5.00 4.75
N MET A 385 -27.94 -4.79 5.23
CA MET A 385 -26.96 -3.89 4.64
C MET A 385 -25.67 -4.62 4.27
N ILE A 386 -24.97 -4.11 3.27
CA ILE A 386 -23.59 -4.47 2.94
C ILE A 386 -22.69 -3.29 3.32
N GLY A 387 -21.59 -3.61 3.99
CA GLY A 387 -20.49 -2.66 4.18
C GLY A 387 -19.51 -2.70 3.03
N VAL A 388 -19.09 -1.52 2.57
CA VAL A 388 -18.04 -1.34 1.57
C VAL A 388 -16.81 -0.78 2.27
N ASP A 389 -15.73 -1.56 2.31
CA ASP A 389 -14.49 -1.22 2.98
C ASP A 389 -13.59 -0.39 2.08
N MET A 390 -13.64 0.94 2.24
CA MET A 390 -12.90 1.88 1.41
C MET A 390 -11.41 1.92 1.67
N VAL A 391 -10.96 1.39 2.82
CA VAL A 391 -9.55 1.39 3.23
C VAL A 391 -8.81 0.23 2.59
N SER A 392 -9.50 -0.89 2.38
CA SER A 392 -8.92 -2.10 1.79
C SER A 392 -8.88 -2.08 0.26
N VAL A 393 -9.77 -1.31 -0.38
CA VAL A 393 -9.96 -1.32 -1.84
C VAL A 393 -8.69 -0.94 -2.62
N LEU A 394 -8.01 0.16 -2.27
CA LEU A 394 -6.80 0.55 -3.00
C LEU A 394 -5.63 -0.41 -2.74
N PRO A 395 -5.29 -0.80 -1.49
CA PRO A 395 -4.26 -1.80 -1.25
C PRO A 395 -4.49 -3.11 -2.03
N VAL A 396 -5.74 -3.57 -2.11
CA VAL A 396 -6.09 -4.76 -2.89
C VAL A 396 -5.92 -4.53 -4.39
N LEU A 397 -6.33 -3.38 -4.94
CA LEU A 397 -6.05 -3.01 -6.34
C LEU A 397 -4.54 -3.06 -6.63
N LEU A 398 -3.72 -2.40 -5.80
CA LEU A 398 -2.27 -2.35 -5.99
C LEU A 398 -1.64 -3.74 -5.90
N SER A 399 -2.20 -4.61 -5.05
CA SER A 399 -1.76 -5.99 -4.89
C SER A 399 -2.07 -6.85 -6.11
N VAL A 400 -3.27 -6.74 -6.70
CA VAL A 400 -3.62 -7.48 -7.93
C VAL A 400 -2.92 -6.93 -9.17
N MET A 401 -2.48 -5.67 -9.13
CA MET A 401 -1.65 -5.05 -10.16
C MET A 401 -0.16 -5.44 -10.08
N GLU A 402 0.25 -6.31 -9.14
CA GLU A 402 1.62 -6.78 -9.09
C GLU A 402 2.01 -7.53 -10.37
N TYR A 403 3.11 -7.12 -11.01
CA TYR A 403 3.65 -7.87 -12.15
C TYR A 403 4.32 -9.15 -11.68
N THR A 404 3.96 -10.27 -12.29
CA THR A 404 4.75 -11.49 -12.13
C THR A 404 6.02 -11.40 -12.97
N SER A 405 7.14 -11.92 -12.45
CA SER A 405 8.49 -11.79 -13.03
C SER A 405 8.71 -12.49 -14.39
N LYS A 406 7.66 -12.93 -15.09
CA LYS A 406 7.71 -13.86 -16.23
C LYS A 406 7.30 -13.29 -17.60
N GLN A 407 7.25 -11.97 -17.79
CA GLN A 407 6.72 -11.40 -19.03
C GLN A 407 7.75 -10.49 -19.71
N GLY A 408 8.50 -11.04 -20.68
CA GLY A 408 9.60 -10.34 -21.37
C GLY A 408 9.21 -8.95 -21.89
N ASN A 409 8.28 -8.86 -22.84
CA ASN A 409 7.85 -7.58 -23.42
C ASN A 409 7.25 -6.62 -22.39
N VAL A 410 6.54 -7.14 -21.38
CA VAL A 410 5.93 -6.35 -20.32
C VAL A 410 6.98 -5.72 -19.42
N ALA A 411 8.10 -6.40 -19.14
CA ALA A 411 9.20 -5.84 -18.36
C ALA A 411 9.86 -4.65 -19.08
N ASN A 412 10.05 -4.76 -20.40
CA ASN A 412 10.58 -3.65 -21.22
C ASN A 412 9.61 -2.48 -21.25
N TYR A 413 8.32 -2.76 -21.43
CA TYR A 413 7.26 -1.75 -21.42
C TYR A 413 7.22 -0.99 -20.09
N ARG A 414 7.26 -1.72 -18.97
CA ARG A 414 7.32 -1.15 -17.63
C ARG A 414 8.57 -0.29 -17.42
N GLY A 415 9.72 -0.74 -17.92
CA GLY A 415 10.97 0.02 -17.91
C GLY A 415 10.81 1.38 -18.60
N ASN A 416 10.45 1.36 -19.88
CA ASN A 416 10.20 2.57 -20.68
C ASN A 416 9.14 3.48 -20.03
N PHE A 417 8.09 2.89 -19.47
CA PHE A 417 7.05 3.66 -18.80
C PHE A 417 7.58 4.39 -17.56
N PHE A 418 8.40 3.71 -16.75
CA PHE A 418 9.03 4.30 -15.58
C PHE A 418 9.99 5.44 -15.95
N GLU A 419 10.73 5.29 -17.05
CA GLU A 419 11.62 6.33 -17.61
C GLU A 419 10.81 7.58 -18.00
N VAL A 420 9.74 7.39 -18.78
CA VAL A 420 8.84 8.47 -19.22
C VAL A 420 8.17 9.17 -18.04
N GLN A 421 7.70 8.43 -17.03
CA GLN A 421 7.13 9.03 -15.82
C GLN A 421 8.16 9.88 -15.07
N THR A 422 9.37 9.36 -14.91
CA THR A 422 10.46 10.05 -14.24
C THR A 422 10.80 11.36 -14.95
N GLN A 423 10.94 11.34 -16.28
CA GLN A 423 11.19 12.57 -17.02
C GLN A 423 10.00 13.53 -16.93
N ASN A 424 8.77 13.06 -17.04
CA ASN A 424 7.59 13.93 -16.90
C ASN A 424 7.54 14.61 -15.52
N MET A 425 7.91 13.90 -14.46
CA MET A 425 8.01 14.47 -13.12
C MET A 425 9.06 15.59 -13.07
N ILE A 426 10.24 15.36 -13.65
CA ILE A 426 11.30 16.37 -13.78
C ILE A 426 10.84 17.57 -14.63
N ASP A 427 10.21 17.32 -15.77
CA ASP A 427 9.77 18.35 -16.72
C ASP A 427 8.68 19.27 -16.14
N ASN A 428 7.94 18.81 -15.12
CA ASN A 428 6.99 19.62 -14.37
C ASN A 428 7.62 20.38 -13.18
N SER A 429 8.92 20.22 -12.93
CA SER A 429 9.66 20.93 -11.89
C SER A 429 10.43 22.13 -12.46
N MET A 430 11.05 22.93 -11.58
CA MET A 430 11.95 24.01 -11.99
C MET A 430 13.29 23.53 -12.56
N PHE A 431 13.59 22.23 -12.46
CA PHE A 431 14.84 21.61 -12.92
C PHE A 431 14.73 20.97 -14.31
N LYS A 432 13.63 21.26 -15.03
CA LYS A 432 13.45 20.83 -16.42
C LYS A 432 14.68 21.25 -17.24
N PRO A 433 15.32 20.32 -17.98
CA PRO A 433 16.43 20.68 -18.85
C PRO A 433 15.96 21.53 -20.05
N ASP A 434 16.86 22.36 -20.58
CA ASP A 434 16.63 23.05 -21.85
C ASP A 434 16.47 22.05 -23.01
N GLU A 435 15.78 22.45 -24.08
CA GLU A 435 15.45 21.57 -25.22
C GLU A 435 16.69 20.89 -25.83
N ASN A 436 17.83 21.58 -25.91
CA ASN A 436 19.07 21.01 -26.44
C ASN A 436 19.61 19.85 -25.58
N ILE A 437 19.33 19.87 -24.29
CA ILE A 437 19.75 18.85 -23.33
C ILE A 437 18.71 17.75 -23.22
N HIS A 438 17.43 18.09 -23.31
CA HIS A 438 16.31 17.16 -23.35
C HIS A 438 16.46 16.14 -24.50
N LEU A 439 17.03 16.54 -25.64
CA LEU A 439 17.33 15.65 -26.78
C LEU A 439 18.29 14.48 -26.48
N PHE A 440 18.96 14.45 -25.32
CA PHE A 440 19.85 13.35 -24.92
C PHE A 440 19.14 12.25 -24.14
N ILE A 441 17.87 12.41 -23.76
CA ILE A 441 17.09 11.38 -23.08
C ILE A 441 16.89 10.18 -24.03
N GLY A 442 17.22 8.99 -23.55
CA GLY A 442 17.21 7.74 -24.33
C GLY A 442 18.27 7.67 -25.44
N LYS A 443 19.12 8.69 -25.61
CA LYS A 443 20.13 8.71 -26.67
C LYS A 443 21.39 7.98 -26.23
N HIS A 444 21.80 6.96 -27.00
CA HIS A 444 23.08 6.28 -26.78
C HIS A 444 24.28 7.24 -27.01
N LEU A 445 25.02 7.51 -25.95
CA LEU A 445 26.23 8.32 -25.93
C LEU A 445 27.44 7.51 -26.39
N LYS A 446 28.26 8.11 -27.26
CA LYS A 446 29.42 7.44 -27.86
C LYS A 446 30.72 8.19 -27.63
N ILE A 447 31.78 7.43 -27.36
CA ILE A 447 33.16 7.91 -27.31
C ILE A 447 34.00 6.97 -28.16
N SER A 448 34.73 7.50 -29.15
CA SER A 448 35.59 6.68 -30.02
C SER A 448 34.82 5.53 -30.70
N GLN A 449 33.61 5.85 -31.18
CA GLN A 449 32.64 4.95 -31.82
C GLN A 449 32.07 3.84 -30.92
N LYS A 450 32.39 3.82 -29.62
CA LYS A 450 31.85 2.86 -28.65
C LYS A 450 30.71 3.49 -27.86
N THR A 451 29.58 2.79 -27.81
CA THR A 451 28.47 3.16 -26.93
C THR A 451 28.89 2.99 -25.47
N ILE A 452 28.72 4.04 -24.68
CA ILE A 452 29.00 4.03 -23.24
C ILE A 452 27.72 3.71 -22.46
N THR A 453 26.68 4.51 -22.68
CA THR A 453 25.36 4.39 -22.05
C THR A 453 24.37 5.33 -22.73
N ASP A 454 23.11 5.25 -22.36
CA ASP A 454 22.04 6.23 -22.52
C ASP A 454 21.64 6.80 -21.16
N PHE A 455 20.95 7.95 -21.16
CA PHE A 455 20.33 8.56 -19.97
C PHE A 455 18.83 8.32 -20.01
N ASP A 456 18.31 7.71 -18.95
CA ASP A 456 16.89 7.34 -18.85
C ASP A 456 16.01 8.57 -18.55
N ALA A 457 16.56 9.50 -17.76
CA ALA A 457 16.02 10.84 -17.55
C ALA A 457 17.15 11.83 -17.25
N ILE A 458 16.89 13.12 -17.42
CA ILE A 458 17.86 14.20 -17.21
C ILE A 458 17.17 15.38 -16.51
N LEU A 459 17.85 15.94 -15.50
CA LEU A 459 17.52 17.24 -14.92
C LEU A 459 18.76 18.13 -14.85
N VAL A 460 18.56 19.44 -14.73
CA VAL A 460 19.65 20.43 -14.60
C VAL A 460 19.40 21.34 -13.42
N LYS A 461 20.42 21.53 -12.58
CA LYS A 461 20.41 22.46 -11.45
C LYS A 461 21.78 23.10 -11.28
N ASP A 462 21.86 24.42 -11.13
CA ASP A 462 23.10 25.15 -10.81
C ASP A 462 24.29 24.79 -11.73
N ASN A 463 24.06 24.71 -13.05
CA ASN A 463 25.04 24.27 -14.06
C ASN A 463 25.59 22.84 -13.87
N VAL A 464 24.88 22.00 -13.12
CA VAL A 464 25.14 20.56 -12.96
C VAL A 464 24.08 19.79 -13.74
N LEU A 465 24.53 18.85 -14.57
CA LEU A 465 23.67 17.89 -15.25
C LEU A 465 23.52 16.66 -14.37
N VAL A 466 22.29 16.26 -14.05
CA VAL A 466 22.04 15.01 -13.33
C VAL A 466 21.52 13.98 -14.32
N ALA A 467 22.33 12.94 -14.53
CA ALA A 467 22.04 11.80 -15.37
C ALA A 467 21.37 10.69 -14.53
N VAL A 468 20.11 10.42 -14.83
CA VAL A 468 19.30 9.44 -14.11
C VAL A 468 19.35 8.11 -14.84
N SER A 469 19.62 7.02 -14.12
CA SER A 469 19.35 5.67 -14.60
C SER A 469 18.16 5.06 -13.87
N CYS A 470 17.06 4.87 -14.58
CA CYS A 470 15.85 4.25 -14.09
C CYS A 470 16.00 2.73 -14.08
N LYS A 471 15.63 2.12 -12.96
CA LYS A 471 15.60 0.67 -12.77
C LYS A 471 14.23 0.30 -12.25
N SER A 472 13.36 -0.17 -13.15
CA SER A 472 12.01 -0.61 -12.80
C SER A 472 12.02 -1.97 -12.06
N MET A 473 12.61 -1.96 -10.86
CA MET A 473 12.66 -3.09 -9.94
C MET A 473 11.30 -3.24 -9.24
N LEU A 474 10.87 -4.49 -9.08
CA LEU A 474 9.60 -4.81 -8.43
C LEU A 474 9.80 -5.11 -6.96
N GLN A 475 8.97 -4.49 -6.13
CA GLN A 475 8.75 -4.89 -4.74
C GLN A 475 7.54 -5.82 -4.72
N GLY A 476 7.79 -7.11 -5.00
CA GLY A 476 6.73 -8.11 -5.00
C GLY A 476 6.37 -8.61 -3.60
N ASP A 477 5.33 -9.42 -3.51
CA ASP A 477 4.84 -9.98 -2.24
C ASP A 477 5.93 -10.67 -1.41
N ALA A 478 6.87 -11.35 -2.08
CA ALA A 478 7.98 -12.01 -1.41
C ALA A 478 8.92 -10.98 -0.75
N TYR A 479 9.19 -9.84 -1.39
CA TYR A 479 9.97 -8.76 -0.79
C TYR A 479 9.24 -8.15 0.41
N ASP A 480 7.94 -7.88 0.27
CA ASP A 480 7.10 -7.34 1.34
C ASP A 480 7.07 -8.24 2.58
N LYS A 481 6.96 -9.56 2.37
CA LYS A 481 7.04 -10.58 3.43
C LYS A 481 8.41 -10.62 4.09
N GLY A 482 9.45 -10.10 3.44
CA GLY A 482 10.82 -10.20 3.89
C GLY A 482 11.46 -11.54 3.55
N ASP A 483 11.09 -12.17 2.43
CA ASP A 483 11.76 -13.38 1.94
C ASP A 483 13.26 -13.12 1.70
N TYR A 484 14.11 -13.97 2.27
CA TYR A 484 15.57 -13.77 2.26
C TYR A 484 16.14 -13.63 0.85
N LYS A 485 15.72 -14.52 -0.06
CA LYS A 485 16.21 -14.51 -1.44
C LYS A 485 15.79 -13.23 -2.16
N SER A 486 14.54 -12.81 -1.97
CA SER A 486 13.99 -11.59 -2.55
C SER A 486 14.71 -10.34 -2.07
N ILE A 487 14.91 -10.18 -0.75
CA ILE A 487 15.66 -9.05 -0.18
C ILE A 487 17.10 -9.02 -0.70
N ARG A 488 17.81 -10.16 -0.63
CA ARG A 488 19.21 -10.27 -1.07
C ARG A 488 19.37 -9.95 -2.56
N ASN A 489 18.50 -10.48 -3.41
CA ASN A 489 18.58 -10.26 -4.85
C ASN A 489 18.33 -8.79 -5.21
N ALA A 490 17.32 -8.17 -4.60
CA ALA A 490 17.04 -6.76 -4.80
C ALA A 490 18.21 -5.89 -4.34
N LYS A 491 18.74 -6.13 -3.13
CA LYS A 491 19.95 -5.45 -2.61
C LYS A 491 21.10 -5.57 -3.60
N THR A 492 21.49 -6.80 -3.94
CA THR A 492 22.64 -7.07 -4.83
C THR A 492 22.47 -6.40 -6.20
N SER A 493 21.24 -6.37 -6.72
CA SER A 493 20.95 -5.76 -8.03
C SER A 493 21.09 -4.25 -7.98
N LEU A 494 20.50 -3.60 -6.97
CA LEU A 494 20.57 -2.14 -6.84
C LEU A 494 22.02 -1.67 -6.59
N GLU A 495 22.76 -2.35 -5.71
CA GLU A 495 24.16 -2.04 -5.46
C GLU A 495 25.03 -2.21 -6.70
N LYS A 496 24.75 -3.24 -7.52
CA LYS A 496 25.39 -3.41 -8.83
C LYS A 496 25.08 -2.24 -9.76
N TYR A 497 23.81 -1.82 -9.86
CA TYR A 497 23.43 -0.69 -10.72
C TYR A 497 24.12 0.61 -10.29
N VAL A 498 24.21 0.88 -8.99
CA VAL A 498 24.92 2.07 -8.47
C VAL A 498 26.40 2.03 -8.86
N LYS A 499 27.09 0.89 -8.72
CA LYS A 499 28.49 0.74 -9.14
C LYS A 499 28.68 1.00 -10.64
N GLU A 500 27.89 0.32 -11.47
CA GLU A 500 27.95 0.46 -12.93
C GLU A 500 27.66 1.91 -13.36
N TRP A 501 26.73 2.58 -12.69
CA TRP A 501 26.39 3.96 -13.00
C TRP A 501 27.49 4.96 -12.60
N ARG A 502 28.12 4.77 -11.43
CA ARG A 502 29.31 5.54 -11.01
C ARG A 502 30.42 5.46 -12.05
N GLU A 503 30.71 4.25 -12.54
CA GLU A 503 31.74 4.04 -13.57
C GLU A 503 31.40 4.77 -14.87
N LYS A 504 30.16 4.63 -15.37
CA LYS A 504 29.69 5.31 -16.57
C LYS A 504 29.75 6.82 -16.46
N VAL A 505 29.25 7.40 -15.37
CA VAL A 505 29.26 8.84 -15.15
C VAL A 505 30.68 9.37 -14.97
N SER A 506 31.58 8.62 -14.33
CA SER A 506 33.00 8.98 -14.25
C SER A 506 33.66 9.05 -15.64
N ILE A 507 33.36 8.10 -16.53
CA ILE A 507 33.84 8.12 -17.93
C ILE A 507 33.33 9.37 -18.67
N ILE A 508 32.05 9.72 -18.52
CA ILE A 508 31.44 10.88 -19.20
C ILE A 508 31.99 12.20 -18.62
N ASN A 509 32.17 12.30 -17.30
CA ASN A 509 32.82 13.48 -16.69
C ASN A 509 34.25 13.69 -17.17
N SER A 510 34.99 12.60 -17.39
CA SER A 510 36.36 12.65 -17.93
C SER A 510 36.38 12.97 -19.44
N ASN A 511 35.25 12.81 -20.13
CA ASN A 511 35.10 13.01 -21.57
C ASN A 511 33.79 13.75 -21.86
N LYS A 512 33.69 15.01 -21.41
CA LYS A 512 32.45 15.80 -21.56
C LYS A 512 32.05 16.06 -23.00
N VAL A 513 32.98 15.92 -23.96
CA VAL A 513 32.69 15.96 -25.39
C VAL A 513 32.93 14.56 -25.96
N GLY A 514 31.87 13.95 -26.48
CA GLY A 514 31.93 12.67 -27.17
C GLY A 514 31.66 12.81 -28.67
N ASP A 515 31.46 11.67 -29.34
CA ASP A 515 31.24 11.66 -30.80
C ASP A 515 29.89 12.27 -31.18
N ASN A 516 28.91 12.21 -30.27
CA ASN A 516 27.53 12.61 -30.53
C ASN A 516 26.86 13.41 -29.39
N TYR A 517 27.66 13.91 -28.44
CA TYR A 517 27.22 14.75 -27.33
C TYR A 517 28.29 15.77 -26.94
N ASP A 518 27.85 16.90 -26.39
CA ASP A 518 28.70 17.92 -25.81
C ASP A 518 28.08 18.42 -24.51
N PHE A 519 28.70 18.03 -23.39
CA PHE A 519 28.35 18.42 -22.03
C PHE A 519 29.41 19.33 -21.42
N SER A 520 30.30 19.93 -22.23
CA SER A 520 31.37 20.81 -21.75
C SER A 520 30.86 22.07 -21.06
N GLY A 521 29.61 22.47 -21.32
CA GLY A 521 28.93 23.59 -20.67
C GLY A 521 28.60 23.35 -19.20
N PHE A 522 28.54 22.11 -18.72
CA PHE A 522 28.25 21.79 -17.33
C PHE A 522 29.51 21.69 -16.49
N ASP A 523 29.43 22.12 -15.24
CA ASP A 523 30.53 22.02 -14.28
C ASP A 523 30.82 20.55 -13.93
N GLU A 524 29.76 19.76 -13.83
CA GLU A 524 29.80 18.37 -13.41
C GLU A 524 28.57 17.60 -13.91
N ILE A 525 28.75 16.30 -14.08
CA ILE A 525 27.66 15.36 -14.35
C ILE A 525 27.52 14.45 -13.12
N ILE A 526 26.36 14.47 -12.48
CA ILE A 526 26.06 13.60 -11.33
C ILE A 526 25.23 12.42 -11.80
N GLY A 527 25.55 11.23 -11.32
CA GLY A 527 24.79 10.01 -11.60
C GLY A 527 23.86 9.65 -10.45
N ILE A 528 22.59 9.40 -10.75
CA ILE A 528 21.66 8.79 -9.78
C ILE A 528 21.01 7.53 -10.38
N VAL A 529 20.81 6.51 -9.55
CA VAL A 529 20.00 5.34 -9.87
C VAL A 529 18.64 5.50 -9.20
N LEU A 530 17.58 5.50 -10.01
CA LEU A 530 16.22 5.69 -9.55
C LEU A 530 15.44 4.37 -9.62
N THR A 531 14.72 4.04 -8.55
CA THR A 531 13.79 2.89 -8.50
C THR A 531 12.36 3.37 -8.21
N PRO A 532 11.31 2.61 -8.59
CA PRO A 532 9.93 3.00 -8.27
C PRO A 532 9.63 3.01 -6.76
N ASN A 533 10.30 2.12 -6.01
CA ASN A 533 10.13 1.92 -4.56
C ASN A 533 11.48 2.03 -3.84
N VAL A 534 11.44 2.23 -2.52
CA VAL A 534 12.63 2.18 -1.66
C VAL A 534 13.07 0.72 -1.50
N PHE A 535 14.34 0.44 -1.79
CA PHE A 535 14.95 -0.88 -1.57
C PHE A 535 16.06 -0.80 -0.51
N TYR A 536 16.16 -1.85 0.29
CA TYR A 536 17.25 -2.07 1.22
C TYR A 536 18.59 -2.20 0.48
N VAL A 537 19.56 -1.38 0.90
CA VAL A 537 20.95 -1.34 0.42
C VAL A 537 21.87 -1.04 1.60
N ASP A 538 23.15 -1.39 1.49
CA ASP A 538 24.13 -0.90 2.46
C ASP A 538 24.30 0.62 2.34
N VAL A 539 24.68 1.27 3.45
CA VAL A 539 24.78 2.74 3.56
C VAL A 539 25.67 3.33 2.47
N ASP A 540 26.74 2.64 2.08
CA ASP A 540 27.69 3.08 1.05
C ASP A 540 27.08 3.21 -0.36
N TYR A 541 25.88 2.69 -0.60
CA TYR A 541 25.18 2.78 -1.89
C TYR A 541 24.06 3.83 -1.90
N HIS A 542 23.97 4.63 -0.85
CA HIS A 542 23.07 5.78 -0.74
C HIS A 542 23.85 6.98 -0.22
N SER A 543 24.93 7.33 -0.92
CA SER A 543 25.72 8.51 -0.55
C SER A 543 25.04 9.77 -1.10
N GLU A 544 25.07 10.84 -0.30
CA GLU A 544 24.64 12.15 -0.75
C GLU A 544 25.58 12.63 -1.87
N THR A 545 25.00 13.19 -2.91
CA THR A 545 25.74 13.79 -4.02
C THR A 545 26.18 15.21 -3.66
N LYS A 546 26.82 15.92 -4.58
CA LYS A 546 27.17 17.32 -4.38
C LYS A 546 25.94 18.25 -4.29
N LEU A 547 24.81 17.85 -4.87
CA LEU A 547 23.56 18.57 -4.72
C LEU A 547 22.91 18.10 -3.41
N THR A 548 22.84 19.00 -2.41
CA THR A 548 22.28 18.71 -1.10
C THR A 548 20.88 18.10 -1.20
N GLY A 549 20.66 17.01 -0.45
CA GLY A 549 19.42 16.23 -0.42
C GLY A 549 19.24 15.26 -1.59
N LEU A 550 20.12 15.28 -2.60
CA LEU A 550 20.10 14.34 -3.72
C LEU A 550 21.09 13.20 -3.45
N PHE A 551 20.66 11.95 -3.58
CA PHE A 551 21.45 10.75 -3.29
C PHE A 551 21.66 9.89 -4.54
N GLU A 552 22.76 9.13 -4.57
CA GLU A 552 23.11 8.27 -5.72
C GLU A 552 22.11 7.13 -5.97
N SER A 553 21.33 6.74 -4.97
CA SER A 553 20.23 5.77 -5.09
C SER A 553 18.99 6.35 -4.43
N MET A 554 17.93 6.56 -5.19
CA MET A 554 16.67 7.11 -4.69
C MET A 554 15.48 6.33 -5.25
N SER A 555 14.36 6.41 -4.54
CA SER A 555 13.05 6.05 -5.07
C SER A 555 12.41 7.25 -5.78
N THR A 556 11.38 7.01 -6.59
CA THR A 556 10.59 8.08 -7.21
C THR A 556 10.05 9.06 -6.18
N THR A 557 9.56 8.58 -5.03
CA THR A 557 9.03 9.43 -3.97
C THR A 557 10.09 10.30 -3.32
N GLU A 558 11.31 9.78 -3.15
CA GLU A 558 12.44 10.58 -2.64
C GLU A 558 12.82 11.67 -3.64
N LEU A 559 12.90 11.35 -4.93
CA LEU A 559 13.19 12.35 -5.97
C LEU A 559 12.07 13.39 -6.07
N ALA A 560 10.80 12.97 -6.03
CA ALA A 560 9.65 13.86 -6.04
C ALA A 560 9.68 14.84 -4.85
N SER A 561 10.02 14.37 -3.65
CA SER A 561 10.18 15.25 -2.47
C SER A 561 11.27 16.29 -2.71
N TRP A 562 12.44 15.84 -3.17
CA TRP A 562 13.57 16.72 -3.47
C TRP A 562 13.24 17.77 -4.54
N LEU A 563 12.48 17.40 -5.58
CA LEU A 563 12.04 18.33 -6.64
C LEU A 563 11.04 19.40 -6.14
N ASN A 564 10.37 19.17 -4.99
CA ASN A 564 9.35 20.05 -4.43
C ASN A 564 9.82 20.85 -3.19
N GLU A 565 10.91 20.45 -2.53
CA GLU A 565 11.43 21.09 -1.31
C GLU A 565 12.31 22.33 -1.58
N ILE A 566 12.68 22.57 -2.84
CA ILE A 566 13.44 23.73 -3.32
C ILE A 566 12.49 24.70 -4.01
#